data_AF-A0A2V1BEM5-F1
#
_entry.id   AF-A0A2V1BEM5-F1
#
_cell.length_a   1.000
_cell.length_b   1.000
_cell.length_c   1.000
_cell.angle_alpha   90.00
_cell.angle_beta   90.00
_cell.angle_gamma   90.00
#
_symmetry.space_group_name_H-M   'P 1'
#
loop_
_entity.id
_entity.type
_entity.pdbx_description
1 polymer ?
#
loop_
_entity_poly.entity_id
_entity_poly.type
_entity_poly.pdbx_seq_one_letter_code
_entity_poly.pdbx_strand_id
1 'polypeptide(L)' 'EIQALSQLSKPFKSITIDFIIDLIPYKSSTISKVFDNLLVIINRYTKETEYIPYLKMINVPLLAKLFIDS' A
#
# COMPACT_ATOMS: atom_id res chain seq x y z
N GLU A 1 -22.15 -2.01 24.49
CA GLU A 1 -20.81 -1.39 24.49
C GLU A 1 -20.07 -1.87 23.24
N ILE A 2 -19.59 -0.95 22.40
CA ILE A 2 -18.79 -1.34 21.22
C ILE A 2 -17.35 -1.49 21.73
N GLN A 3 -16.93 -2.74 21.88
CA GLN A 3 -15.61 -3.10 22.36
C GLN A 3 -14.58 -2.58 21.36
N ALA A 4 -13.71 -1.66 21.78
CA ALA A 4 -12.62 -1.16 20.95
C ALA A 4 -11.75 -2.34 20.51
N LEU A 5 -11.63 -2.53 19.19
CA LEU A 5 -10.80 -3.58 18.61
C LEU A 5 -9.36 -3.37 19.12
N SER A 6 -8.87 -4.36 19.86
CA SER A 6 -7.48 -4.39 20.35
C SER A 6 -6.54 -4.13 19.18
N GLN A 7 -5.70 -3.09 19.31
CA GLN A 7 -4.61 -2.79 18.37
C GLN A 7 -3.83 -4.08 18.10
N LEU A 8 -3.93 -4.59 16.88
CA LEU A 8 -3.30 -5.84 16.48
C LEU A 8 -1.78 -5.67 16.59
N SER A 9 -1.17 -6.40 17.51
CA SER A 9 0.27 -6.36 17.83
C SER A 9 1.20 -6.86 16.71
N LYS A 10 0.67 -7.19 15.52
CA LYS A 10 1.44 -7.60 14.36
C LYS A 10 0.81 -7.06 13.06
N PRO A 11 1.53 -6.26 12.27
CA PRO A 11 0.98 -5.54 11.11
C PRO A 11 0.45 -6.44 9.97
N PHE A 12 0.84 -7.72 9.93
CA PHE A 12 0.63 -8.57 8.75
C PHE A 12 -0.12 -9.88 9.00
N LYS A 13 -0.98 -9.96 10.03
CA LYS A 13 -1.72 -11.22 10.29
C LYS A 13 -2.64 -11.61 9.12
N SER A 14 -3.10 -10.64 8.33
CA SER A 14 -4.02 -10.84 7.21
C SER A 14 -4.12 -9.59 6.33
N ILE A 15 -3.31 -9.53 5.28
CA ILE A 15 -3.38 -8.45 4.28
C ILE A 15 -3.80 -8.98 2.92
N THR A 16 -4.35 -8.09 2.10
CA THR A 16 -4.52 -8.30 0.66
C THR A 16 -3.80 -7.19 -0.06
N ILE A 17 -3.11 -7.54 -1.14
CA ILE A 17 -2.32 -6.62 -1.94
C ILE A 17 -2.85 -6.72 -3.36
N ASP A 18 -3.09 -5.57 -3.98
CA ASP A 18 -3.48 -5.48 -5.38
C ASP A 18 -2.77 -4.33 -6.07
N PHE A 19 -2.71 -4.38 -7.40
CA PHE A 19 -2.13 -3.34 -8.23
C PHE A 19 -3.17 -2.78 -9.19
N ILE A 20 -3.33 -1.46 -9.16
CA ILE A 20 -4.00 -0.73 -10.22
C ILE A 20 -2.91 -0.21 -11.15
N ILE A 21 -2.89 -0.75 -12.37
CA ILE A 21 -1.88 -0.42 -13.39
C ILE A 21 -2.47 0.45 -14.50
N ASP A 22 -1.59 1.06 -15.29
CA ASP A 22 -1.94 1.86 -16.47
C ASP A 22 -2.90 3.03 -16.16
N LEU A 23 -2.71 3.66 -14.98
CA LEU A 23 -3.42 4.88 -14.62
C LEU A 23 -2.95 6.05 -15.49
N ILE A 24 -3.83 7.04 -15.65
CA ILE A 24 -3.45 8.32 -16.25
C ILE A 24 -2.27 8.88 -15.45
N PRO A 25 -1.12 9.19 -16.09
CA PRO A 25 0.07 9.61 -15.39
C PRO A 25 -0.20 10.84 -14.51
N TYR A 26 0.03 10.69 -13.22
CA TYR A 26 -0.11 11.77 -12.25
C TYR A 26 1.27 12.26 -11.82
N LYS A 27 1.51 13.57 -11.97
CA LYS A 27 2.73 14.21 -11.48
C LYS A 27 2.45 14.78 -10.10
N SER A 28 3.08 14.21 -9.06
CA SER A 28 2.99 14.78 -7.72
C SER A 28 3.79 16.08 -7.64
N SER A 29 3.13 17.16 -7.22
CA SER A 29 3.76 18.48 -6.99
C SER A 29 4.79 18.45 -5.86
N THR A 30 4.62 17.56 -4.90
CA THR A 30 5.49 17.45 -3.71
C THR A 30 6.79 16.69 -3.99
N ILE A 31 6.74 15.69 -4.87
CA ILE A 31 7.83 14.72 -5.06
C ILE A 31 8.49 14.87 -6.44
N SER A 32 7.94 15.73 -7.31
CA SER A 32 8.38 15.95 -8.71
C SER A 32 8.52 14.66 -9.52
N LYS A 33 7.82 13.60 -9.12
CA LYS A 33 7.79 12.29 -9.77
C LYS A 33 6.43 12.09 -10.43
N VAL A 34 6.46 11.41 -11.57
CA VAL A 34 5.26 10.91 -12.26
C VAL A 34 4.98 9.51 -11.72
N PHE A 35 3.71 9.17 -11.57
CA PHE A 35 3.24 7.86 -11.15
C PHE A 35 2.14 7.42 -12.11
N ASP A 36 2.16 6.15 -12.50
CA ASP A 36 1.21 5.52 -13.43
C ASP A 36 0.61 4.23 -12.85
N ASN A 37 1.08 3.79 -11.68
CA ASN A 37 0.58 2.62 -10.99
C ASN A 37 0.31 2.93 -9.51
N LEU A 38 -0.62 2.19 -8.91
CA LEU A 38 -0.97 2.30 -7.50
C LEU A 38 -0.96 0.93 -6.86
N LEU A 39 -0.11 0.74 -5.86
CA LEU A 39 -0.14 -0.42 -4.98
C LEU A 39 -1.17 -0.17 -3.89
N VAL A 40 -2.09 -1.10 -3.72
CA VAL A 40 -3.15 -1.05 -2.72
C VAL A 40 -2.91 -2.15 -1.70
N ILE A 41 -2.71 -1.79 -0.44
CA ILE A 41 -2.53 -2.73 0.67
C ILE A 41 -3.72 -2.59 1.61
N ILE A 42 -4.46 -3.68 1.82
CA ILE A 42 -5.67 -3.68 2.64
C ILE A 42 -5.45 -4.61 3.83
N ASN A 43 -5.63 -4.08 5.04
CA ASN A 43 -5.81 -4.91 6.22
C ASN A 43 -7.24 -5.49 6.19
N ARG A 44 -7.36 -6.82 6.04
CA ARG A 44 -8.67 -7.46 5.85
C ARG A 44 -9.59 -7.32 7.07
N TYR A 45 -9.04 -7.11 8.26
CA TYR A 45 -9.80 -6.99 9.51
C TYR A 45 -10.23 -5.56 9.81
N THR A 46 -9.29 -4.61 9.80
CA THR A 46 -9.58 -3.20 10.12
C THR A 46 -10.19 -2.45 8.95
N LYS A 47 -10.04 -2.99 7.72
CA LYS A 47 -10.37 -2.31 6.46
C LYS A 47 -9.53 -1.06 6.19
N GLU A 48 -8.49 -0.84 6.98
CA GLU A 48 -7.49 0.19 6.70
C GLU A 48 -6.80 -0.13 5.39
N THR A 49 -6.64 0.90 4.57
CA THR A 49 -6.08 0.79 3.22
C THR A 49 -4.94 1.78 3.07
N GLU A 50 -3.81 1.29 2.62
CA GLU A 50 -2.65 2.08 2.26
C GLU A 50 -2.49 2.10 0.73
N TYR A 51 -2.23 3.28 0.19
CA TYR A 51 -2.08 3.52 -1.24
C TYR A 51 -0.68 4.04 -1.51
N ILE A 52 0.13 3.26 -2.21
CA ILE A 52 1.52 3.60 -2.48
C ILE A 52 1.68 3.81 -3.99
N PRO A 53 1.93 5.06 -4.43
CA PRO A 53 2.07 5.36 -5.86
C PRO A 53 3.44 4.90 -6.38
N TYR A 54 3.46 4.30 -7.58
CA TYR A 54 4.67 3.83 -8.26
C TYR A 54 4.78 4.37 -9.69
N LEU A 55 6.02 4.56 -10.12
CA LEU A 55 6.38 4.81 -11.51
C LEU A 55 6.86 3.48 -12.10
N LYS A 56 6.14 2.95 -13.08
CA LYS A 56 6.36 1.62 -13.68
C LYS A 56 6.09 0.46 -12.70
N MET A 57 6.16 -0.79 -13.19
CA MET A 57 5.99 -1.99 -12.36
C MET A 57 7.03 -2.03 -11.23
N ILE A 58 6.58 -2.33 -10.01
CA ILE A 58 7.46 -2.67 -8.90
C ILE A 58 8.03 -4.08 -9.10
N ASN A 59 9.30 -4.29 -8.72
CA ASN A 59 9.89 -5.63 -8.71
C ASN A 59 9.78 -6.29 -7.33
N VAL A 60 9.91 -7.61 -7.27
CA VAL A 60 9.79 -8.40 -6.03
C VAL A 60 10.71 -7.90 -4.90
N PRO A 61 11.99 -7.56 -5.15
CA PRO A 61 12.85 -7.01 -4.10
C PRO A 61 12.38 -5.67 -3.53
N LEU A 62 11.90 -4.75 -4.37
CA LEU A 62 11.34 -3.46 -3.92
C LEU A 62 10.07 -3.66 -3.11
N LEU A 63 9.20 -4.58 -3.53
CA LEU A 63 7.99 -4.94 -2.79
C LEU A 63 8.33 -5.50 -1.42
N ALA A 64 9.31 -6.41 -1.32
CA ALA A 64 9.71 -7.02 -0.05
C ALA A 64 10.21 -5.99 0.98
N LYS A 65 10.92 -4.95 0.53
CA LYS A 65 11.41 -3.87 1.41
C LYS A 65 10.28 -3.15 2.13
N LEU A 66 9.10 -3.00 1.52
CA LEU A 66 7.95 -2.36 2.17
C LEU A 66 7.52 -3.06 3.45
N PHE A 67 7.77 -4.36 3.57
CA PHE A 67 7.38 -5.18 4.73
C PHE A 67 8.48 -5.33 5.78
N ILE A 68 9.70 -4.91 5.46
CA ILE A 68 10.87 -5.04 6.33
C ILE A 68 11.20 -3.70 6.99
N ASP A 69 11.03 -2.60 6.25
CA ASP A 69 11.36 -1.24 6.71
C ASP A 69 10.16 -0.53 7.40
N SER A 70 9.00 -1.22 7.55
CA SER A 70 7.77 -0.70 8.16
C SER A 70 7.57 -1.06 9.64
#